data_AF-A0A366VYK8-F1
#
_entry.id   AF-A0A366VYK8-F1
#
_cell.length_a   1.000
_cell.length_b   1.000
_cell.length_c   1.000
_cell.angle_alpha   90.00
_cell.angle_beta   90.00
_cell.angle_gamma   90.00
#
_symmetry.space_group_name_H-M   'P 1'
#
loop_
_entity.id
_entity.type
_entity.pdbx_description
1 polymer ?
#
loop_
_entity_poly.entity_id
_entity_poly.type
_entity_poly.pdbx_seq_one_letter_code
_entity_poly.pdbx_strand_id
1 'polypeptide(L)'
;MRPALFILPLIALTACATPREQCINDANREVRVLTHLVNETRGNLARGYAIAESTDVRTLVRTCRGRDANDEIFTYPCNETETFTTTRPVSIDLDAEQVKLAQLERRLSQAQVNANTSISQCIAIHPE
;
A
#
# COMPACT_ATOMS: atom_id res chain seq x y z
N MET A 1 -10.64 23.77 53.38
CA MET A 1 -11.04 24.53 52.18
C MET A 1 -10.64 23.68 50.97
N ARG A 2 -11.62 23.20 50.20
CA ARG A 2 -11.42 22.32 49.05
C ARG A 2 -11.04 23.16 47.83
N PRO A 3 -9.89 22.98 47.18
CA PRO A 3 -9.74 23.48 45.82
C PRO A 3 -10.40 22.48 44.87
N ALA A 4 -11.53 22.91 44.33
CA ALA A 4 -12.20 22.28 43.20
C ALA A 4 -11.59 22.81 41.89
N LEU A 5 -11.67 21.98 40.84
CA LEU A 5 -11.48 22.28 39.41
C LEU A 5 -10.05 22.71 39.02
N PHE A 6 -9.41 22.13 38.00
CA PHE A 6 -9.93 21.96 36.65
C PHE A 6 -9.52 20.60 36.06
N ILE A 7 -10.50 19.73 35.84
CA ILE A 7 -10.38 18.67 34.84
C ILE A 7 -10.64 19.34 33.49
N LEU A 8 -9.56 19.56 32.75
CA LEU A 8 -9.59 19.97 31.36
C LEU A 8 -10.10 18.77 30.54
N PRO A 9 -11.25 18.83 29.85
CA PRO A 9 -11.62 17.74 28.95
C PRO A 9 -10.79 17.92 27.68
N LEU A 10 -9.64 17.25 27.65
CA LEU A 10 -8.82 17.08 26.46
C LEU A 10 -9.50 16.07 25.52
N ILE A 11 -10.70 16.39 25.04
CA ILE A 11 -11.46 15.55 24.09
C ILE A 11 -11.91 16.47 22.95
N ALA A 12 -11.15 16.51 21.85
CA ALA A 12 -11.65 16.79 20.49
C ALA A 12 -10.53 16.86 19.43
N LEU A 13 -9.53 15.97 19.49
CA LEU A 13 -8.61 15.73 18.38
C LEU A 13 -8.59 14.22 18.07
N THR A 14 -9.77 13.62 17.97
CA THR A 14 -9.90 12.32 17.34
C THR A 14 -9.88 12.53 15.83
N ALA A 15 -8.80 12.12 15.19
CA ALA A 15 -8.66 11.98 13.73
C ALA A 15 -9.57 10.85 13.19
N CYS A 16 -10.86 10.88 13.53
CA CYS A 16 -11.85 9.93 13.07
C CYS A 16 -12.55 10.55 11.86
N ALA A 17 -12.23 10.06 10.67
CA ALA A 17 -12.98 10.38 9.46
C ALA A 17 -14.48 10.25 9.75
N THR A 18 -15.26 11.27 9.39
CA THR A 18 -16.72 11.27 9.60
C THR A 18 -17.37 10.08 8.88
N PRO A 19 -18.55 9.59 9.29
CA PRO A 19 -19.23 8.50 8.57
C PRO A 19 -19.42 8.83 7.08
N ARG A 20 -19.72 10.09 6.75
CA ARG A 20 -19.73 10.60 5.37
C ARG A 20 -18.39 10.42 4.65
N GLU A 21 -17.29 10.87 5.25
CA GLU A 21 -15.95 10.74 4.65
C GLU A 21 -15.55 9.28 4.44
N GLN A 22 -15.86 8.38 5.39
CA GLN A 22 -15.60 6.95 5.24
C GLN A 22 -16.38 6.37 4.07
N CYS A 23 -17.69 6.65 3.98
CA CYS A 23 -18.53 6.19 2.88
C CYS A 23 -18.02 6.68 1.51
N ILE A 24 -17.66 7.97 1.39
CA ILE A 24 -17.09 8.53 0.15
C ILE A 24 -15.73 7.91 -0.18
N ASN A 25 -14.90 7.67 0.83
CA ASN A 25 -13.61 7.02 0.64
C ASN A 25 -13.78 5.59 0.09
N ASP A 26 -14.74 4.84 0.62
CA ASP A 26 -15.05 3.49 0.16
C ASP A 26 -15.63 3.49 -1.26
N ALA A 27 -16.56 4.40 -1.56
CA ALA A 27 -17.12 4.57 -2.90
C ALA A 27 -16.04 4.86 -3.96
N ASN A 28 -14.98 5.57 -3.59
CA ASN A 28 -13.87 5.89 -4.49
C ASN A 28 -12.75 4.83 -4.54
N ARG A 29 -12.83 3.77 -3.73
CA ARG A 29 -11.74 2.78 -3.61
C ARG A 29 -11.43 2.10 -4.94
N GLU A 30 -12.45 1.67 -5.66
CA GLU A 30 -12.29 1.02 -6.96
C GLU A 30 -11.70 1.97 -8.01
N VAL A 31 -12.17 3.22 -8.06
CA VAL A 31 -11.64 4.26 -8.96
C VAL A 31 -10.15 4.48 -8.74
N ARG A 32 -9.70 4.54 -7.48
CA ARG A 32 -8.27 4.68 -7.14
C ARG A 32 -7.44 3.50 -7.63
N VAL A 33 -7.91 2.27 -7.40
CA VAL A 33 -7.22 1.05 -7.84
C VAL A 33 -7.13 1.01 -9.37
N LEU A 34 -8.23 1.24 -10.09
CA LEU A 34 -8.23 1.23 -11.55
C LEU A 34 -7.38 2.35 -12.13
N THR A 35 -7.39 3.55 -11.54
CA THR A 35 -6.52 4.66 -11.95
C THR A 35 -5.06 4.30 -11.81
N HIS A 36 -4.68 3.66 -10.69
CA HIS A 36 -3.32 3.18 -10.48
C HIS A 36 -2.91 2.17 -11.54
N LEU A 37 -3.74 1.15 -11.80
CA LEU A 37 -3.48 0.12 -12.81
C LEU A 37 -3.39 0.70 -14.23
N VAL A 38 -4.24 1.66 -14.59
CA VAL A 38 -4.16 2.38 -15.88
C VAL A 38 -2.83 3.11 -16.00
N ASN A 39 -2.41 3.84 -14.96
CA ASN A 39 -1.16 4.60 -14.97
C ASN A 39 0.07 3.68 -15.02
N GLU A 40 0.04 2.57 -14.28
CA GLU A 40 1.08 1.55 -14.31
C GLU A 40 1.21 0.94 -15.72
N THR A 41 0.09 0.52 -16.31
CA THR A 41 0.03 -0.07 -17.66
C THR A 41 0.52 0.92 -18.72
N ARG A 42 0.13 2.20 -18.64
CA ARG A 42 0.66 3.26 -19.51
C ARG A 42 2.17 3.44 -19.33
N GLY A 43 2.65 3.39 -18.09
CA GLY A 43 4.08 3.42 -17.78
C GLY A 43 4.84 2.24 -18.39
N ASN A 44 4.28 1.03 -18.32
CA ASN A 44 4.86 -0.18 -18.91
C ASN A 44 4.98 -0.05 -20.43
N LEU A 45 3.90 0.39 -21.09
CA LEU A 45 3.87 0.64 -22.53
C LEU A 45 4.87 1.72 -22.96
N ALA A 46 4.97 2.82 -22.20
CA ALA A 46 5.91 3.90 -22.50
C ALA A 46 7.38 3.47 -22.41
N ARG A 47 7.70 2.53 -21.52
CA ARG A 47 9.06 1.99 -21.34
C ARG A 47 9.36 0.78 -22.23
N GLY A 48 8.33 0.06 -22.68
CA GLY A 48 8.47 -1.21 -23.41
C GLY A 48 8.73 -2.44 -22.53
N TYR A 49 8.62 -2.30 -21.20
CA TYR A 49 8.81 -3.38 -20.22
C TYR A 49 8.05 -3.09 -18.93
N ALA A 50 7.71 -4.14 -18.18
CA ALA A 50 7.14 -4.01 -16.84
C ALA A 50 8.24 -4.06 -15.77
N ILE A 51 7.94 -3.53 -14.59
CA ILE A 51 8.81 -3.63 -13.42
C ILE A 51 8.19 -4.68 -12.50
N ALA A 52 8.93 -5.74 -12.20
CA ALA A 52 8.48 -6.79 -11.29
C ALA A 52 9.39 -6.85 -10.06
N GLU A 53 8.80 -7.19 -8.91
CA GLU A 53 9.56 -7.55 -7.72
C GLU A 53 10.04 -8.99 -7.84
N SER A 54 11.34 -9.19 -7.63
CA SER A 54 11.98 -10.49 -7.51
C SER A 54 12.47 -10.67 -6.08
N THR A 55 12.13 -11.82 -5.51
CA THR A 55 12.55 -12.21 -4.17
C THR A 55 13.69 -13.21 -4.28
N ASP A 56 14.89 -12.79 -3.92
CA ASP A 56 16.08 -13.62 -3.93
C ASP A 56 16.46 -14.00 -2.50
N VAL A 57 16.78 -15.27 -2.27
CA VAL A 57 17.33 -15.74 -1.00
C VAL A 57 18.85 -15.77 -1.11
N ARG A 58 19.54 -15.07 -0.21
CA ARG A 58 21.01 -15.00 -0.20
C ARG A 58 21.53 -15.42 1.16
N THR A 59 22.57 -16.24 1.15
CA THR A 59 23.33 -16.58 2.35
C THR A 59 24.44 -15.55 2.51
N LEU A 60 24.41 -14.80 3.60
CA LEU A 60 25.42 -13.81 3.95
C LEU A 60 26.29 -14.36 5.06
N VAL A 61 27.61 -14.17 4.91
CA VAL A 61 28.54 -14.39 6.01
C VAL A 61 28.45 -13.18 6.93
N ARG A 62 28.06 -13.40 8.18
CA ARG A 62 27.93 -12.40 9.23
C ARG A 62 28.82 -12.77 10.41
N THR A 63 29.03 -11.81 11.30
CA THR A 63 29.75 -12.05 12.55
C THR A 63 28.74 -12.35 13.65
N CYS A 64 28.65 -13.62 14.06
CA CYS A 64 27.82 -14.04 15.18
C CYS A 64 28.59 -13.96 16.50
N ARG A 65 27.84 -13.93 17.61
CA ARG A 65 28.38 -14.02 18.98
C ARG A 65 28.01 -15.37 19.60
N GLY A 66 28.96 -16.01 20.27
CA GLY A 66 28.78 -17.22 21.06
C GLY A 66 29.29 -17.02 22.48
N ARG A 67 28.96 -17.96 23.37
CA ARG A 67 29.55 -18.05 24.71
C ARG A 67 30.26 -19.38 24.88
N ASP A 68 31.41 -19.35 25.53
CA ASP A 68 32.15 -20.57 25.86
C ASP A 68 31.68 -21.18 27.21
N ALA A 69 32.36 -22.24 27.66
CA ALA A 69 32.03 -22.91 28.92
C ALA A 69 32.28 -22.05 30.17
N ASN A 70 33.03 -20.96 30.06
CA ASN A 70 33.33 -20.00 31.12
C ASN A 70 32.44 -18.75 31.05
N ASP A 71 31.41 -18.74 30.19
CA ASP A 71 30.53 -17.61 29.89
C ASP A 71 31.25 -16.42 29.20
N GLU A 72 32.42 -16.63 28.62
CA GLU A 72 33.16 -15.61 27.85
C GLU A 72 32.55 -15.45 26.45
N ILE A 73 32.35 -14.19 26.03
CA ILE A 73 31.77 -13.87 24.72
C ILE A 73 32.86 -13.89 23.65
N PHE A 74 32.67 -14.72 22.61
CA PHE A 74 33.52 -14.72 21.42
C PHE A 74 32.71 -14.45 20.14
N THR A 75 33.40 -14.11 19.06
CA THR A 75 32.78 -13.91 17.74
C THR A 75 33.27 -14.95 16.74
N TYR A 76 32.41 -15.35 15.82
CA TYR A 76 32.73 -16.31 14.77
C TYR A 76 31.94 -16.01 13.48
N PRO A 77 32.48 -16.37 12.29
CA PRO A 77 31.72 -16.24 11.06
C PRO A 77 30.57 -17.23 11.04
N CYS A 78 29.37 -16.75 10.73
CA CYS A 78 28.17 -17.55 10.61
C CYS A 78 27.45 -17.22 9.31
N ASN A 79 26.73 -18.20 8.79
CA ASN A 79 25.89 -18.01 7.61
C ASN A 79 24.48 -17.66 8.05
N GLU A 80 23.97 -16.52 7.61
CA GLU A 80 22.59 -16.11 7.81
C GLU A 80 21.88 -16.05 6.46
N THR A 81 20.69 -16.61 6.38
CA THR A 81 19.90 -16.61 5.15
C THR A 81 18.92 -15.45 5.22
N GLU A 82 19.11 -14.47 4.35
CA GLU A 82 18.26 -13.28 4.26
C GLU A 82 17.51 -13.25 2.93
N THR A 83 16.29 -12.72 2.97
CA THR A 83 15.44 -12.55 1.79
C THR A 83 15.54 -11.12 1.29
N PHE A 84 15.86 -10.95 0.02
CA PHE A 84 16.02 -9.65 -0.64
C PHE A 84 14.95 -9.46 -1.70
N THR A 85 14.12 -8.43 -1.53
CA THR A 85 13.20 -7.98 -2.58
C THR A 85 13.90 -6.92 -3.43
N THR A 86 14.02 -7.17 -4.73
CA THR A 86 14.61 -6.24 -5.70
C THR A 86 13.66 -6.02 -6.87
N THR A 87 13.64 -4.83 -7.44
CA THR A 87 12.86 -4.53 -8.65
C THR A 87 13.73 -4.73 -9.89
N ARG A 88 13.20 -5.44 -10.90
CA ARG A 88 13.89 -5.70 -12.16
C ARG A 88 12.95 -5.47 -13.36
N PRO A 89 13.45 -4.95 -14.50
CA PRO A 89 12.69 -4.93 -15.73
C PRO A 89 12.41 -6.36 -16.23
N VAL A 90 11.16 -6.61 -16.64
CA VAL A 90 10.73 -7.87 -17.25
C VAL A 90 10.09 -7.60 -18.61
N SER A 91 10.37 -8.47 -19.57
CA SER A 91 9.76 -8.42 -20.89
C SER A 91 8.26 -8.66 -20.80
N ILE A 92 7.48 -7.92 -21.59
CA ILE A 92 6.03 -8.05 -21.70
C ILE A 92 5.63 -8.15 -23.18
N ASP A 93 4.45 -8.69 -23.41
CA ASP A 93 3.77 -8.58 -24.71
C ASP A 93 3.09 -7.19 -24.78
N LEU A 94 3.59 -6.34 -25.68
CA LEU A 94 3.10 -4.97 -25.81
C LEU A 94 1.68 -4.91 -26.39
N ASP A 95 1.31 -5.84 -27.27
CA ASP A 95 -0.02 -5.87 -27.88
C ASP A 95 -1.04 -6.34 -26.83
N ALA A 96 -0.69 -7.34 -26.03
CA ALA A 96 -1.51 -7.75 -24.89
C ALA A 96 -1.66 -6.63 -23.85
N GLU A 97 -0.59 -5.88 -23.56
CA GLU A 97 -0.62 -4.78 -22.60
C GLU A 97 -1.46 -3.59 -23.12
N GLN A 98 -1.51 -3.33 -24.43
CA GLN A 98 -2.43 -2.36 -25.02
C GLN A 98 -3.90 -2.79 -24.88
N VAL A 99 -4.21 -4.06 -25.14
CA VAL A 99 -5.55 -4.62 -24.95
C VAL A 99 -5.98 -4.50 -23.49
N LYS A 100 -5.07 -4.82 -22.56
CA LYS A 100 -5.28 -4.66 -21.11
C LYS A 100 -5.55 -3.20 -20.75
N LEU A 101 -4.78 -2.24 -21.29
CA LEU A 101 -5.01 -0.81 -21.05
C LEU A 101 -6.42 -0.41 -21.47
N ALA A 102 -6.85 -0.76 -22.69
CA ALA A 102 -8.18 -0.44 -23.19
C ALA A 102 -9.30 -1.06 -22.32
N GLN A 103 -9.08 -2.27 -21.79
CA GLN A 103 -10.02 -2.89 -20.84
C GLN A 103 -10.07 -2.15 -19.51
N LEU A 104 -8.92 -1.76 -18.96
CA LEU A 104 -8.81 -1.00 -17.71
C LEU A 104 -9.46 0.38 -17.82
N GLU A 105 -9.28 1.07 -18.94
CA GLU A 105 -9.90 2.38 -19.19
C GLU A 105 -11.43 2.30 -19.23
N ARG A 106 -11.99 1.28 -19.92
CA ARG A 106 -13.44 1.03 -19.93
C ARG A 106 -13.98 0.71 -18.53
N ARG A 107 -13.24 -0.08 -17.74
CA ARG A 107 -13.62 -0.37 -16.35
C ARG A 107 -13.55 0.88 -15.49
N LEU A 108 -12.52 1.70 -15.66
CA LEU A 108 -12.35 2.95 -14.92
C LEU A 108 -13.51 3.91 -15.20
N SER A 109 -13.92 4.08 -16.46
CA SER A 109 -15.06 4.93 -16.78
C SER A 109 -16.36 4.43 -16.13
N GLN A 110 -16.59 3.12 -16.12
CA GLN A 110 -17.76 2.55 -15.45
C GLN A 110 -17.70 2.73 -13.92
N ALA A 111 -16.53 2.49 -13.32
CA ALA A 111 -16.32 2.66 -11.89
C ALA A 111 -16.52 4.11 -11.44
N GLN A 112 -16.12 5.09 -12.26
CA GLN A 112 -16.36 6.51 -11.98
C GLN A 112 -17.85 6.85 -11.96
N VAL A 113 -18.63 6.31 -12.91
CA VAL A 113 -20.09 6.49 -12.91
C VAL A 113 -20.70 5.89 -11.64
N ASN A 114 -20.32 4.66 -11.31
CA ASN A 114 -20.83 3.97 -10.12
C ASN A 114 -20.45 4.71 -8.83
N ALA A 115 -19.20 5.17 -8.72
CA ALA A 115 -18.71 5.93 -7.57
C ALA A 115 -19.49 7.23 -7.38
N ASN A 116 -19.79 7.97 -8.46
CA ASN A 116 -20.61 9.18 -8.38
C ASN A 116 -22.01 8.88 -7.85
N THR A 117 -22.63 7.79 -8.29
CA THR A 117 -23.92 7.35 -7.74
C THR A 117 -23.81 7.01 -6.25
N SER A 118 -22.82 6.22 -5.84
CA SER A 118 -22.61 5.87 -4.43
C SER A 118 -22.28 7.09 -3.56
N ILE A 119 -21.51 8.06 -4.05
CA ILE A 119 -21.21 9.31 -3.34
C ILE A 119 -22.50 10.10 -3.09
N SER A 120 -23.39 10.19 -4.09
CA SER A 120 -24.67 10.88 -3.91
C SER A 120 -25.53 10.22 -2.82
N GLN A 121 -25.50 8.88 -2.73
CA GLN A 121 -26.15 8.13 -1.66
C GLN A 121 -25.50 8.36 -0.30
N CYS A 122 -24.16 8.38 -0.22
CA CYS A 122 -23.43 8.69 1.01
C CYS A 122 -23.83 10.06 1.56
N ILE A 123 -23.93 11.09 0.71
CA ILE A 123 -24.33 12.45 1.11
C ILE A 123 -25.78 12.48 1.62
N ALA A 124 -26.67 11.70 1.02
CA ALA A 124 -28.07 11.63 1.44
C ALA A 124 -28.27 10.90 2.78
N ILE A 125 -27.47 9.86 3.05
CA ILE A 125 -27.56 9.04 4.27
C ILE A 125 -26.78 9.69 5.43
N HIS A 126 -25.70 10.41 5.14
CA HIS A 126 -24.81 11.05 6.11
C HIS A 126 -24.71 12.57 5.86
N PRO A 127 -25.67 13.38 6.34
CA PRO A 127 -25.67 14.83 6.15
C PRO A 127 -24.67 15.58 7.06
N GLU A 128 -24.17 14.96 8.13
CA GLU A 128 -23.12 15.50 9.01
C GLU A 128 -21.80 15.77 8.27
#